data_AF-A0A1Q7X4K4-F1
#
_entry.id   AF-A0A1Q7X4K4-F1
#
_cell.length_a   1.000
_cell.length_b   1.000
_cell.length_c   1.000
_cell.angle_alpha   90.00
_cell.angle_beta   90.00
_cell.angle_gamma   90.00
#
_symmetry.space_group_name_H-M   'P 1'
#
loop_
_entity.id
_entity.type
_entity.pdbx_description
1 polymer ?
#
loop_
_entity_poly.entity_id
_entity_poly.type
_entity_poly.pdbx_seq_one_letter_code
_entity_poly.pdbx_strand_id
1 'polypeptide(L)'
;MSRGRSARLLVVAAMVLAILWTIAPAALAADGVGLWGRTDDKVITFFAFAVMGFFAVLVTVLSLIQIRLESRKERLRRELERLRPPAAQ
;
A
#
# COMPACT_ATOMS: atom_id res chain seq x y z
N MET A 1 -3.85 14.08 -29.92
CA MET A 1 -2.77 13.07 -29.98
C MET A 1 -2.83 11.94 -28.91
N SER A 2 -3.91 11.75 -28.13
CA SER A 2 -3.91 10.75 -27.03
C SER A 2 -4.48 9.36 -27.38
N ARG A 3 -5.33 9.23 -28.42
CA ARG A 3 -6.03 7.96 -28.75
C ARG A 3 -5.10 6.78 -29.03
N GLY A 4 -3.94 7.02 -29.67
CA GLY A 4 -2.96 5.97 -29.95
C GLY A 4 -2.16 5.53 -28.72
N ARG A 5 -1.93 6.42 -27.75
CA ARG A 5 -1.25 6.09 -26.48
C ARG A 5 -2.18 5.33 -25.55
N SER A 6 -3.45 5.74 -25.46
CA SER A 6 -4.45 5.04 -24.66
C SER A 6 -4.75 3.64 -25.22
N ALA A 7 -4.84 3.47 -26.54
CA ALA A 7 -5.03 2.15 -27.15
C ALA A 7 -3.84 1.21 -26.88
N ARG A 8 -2.60 1.70 -26.97
CA ARG A 8 -1.41 0.92 -26.63
C ARG A 8 -1.37 0.54 -25.14
N LEU A 9 -1.73 1.46 -24.25
CA LEU A 9 -1.81 1.17 -22.81
C LEU A 9 -2.87 0.12 -22.50
N LEU A 10 -4.03 0.16 -23.16
CA LEU A 10 -5.07 -0.85 -23.00
C LEU A 10 -4.63 -2.22 -23.52
N VAL A 11 -3.93 -2.27 -24.66
CA VAL A 11 -3.38 -3.53 -25.21
C VAL A 11 -2.30 -4.10 -24.30
N VAL A 12 -1.40 -3.26 -23.77
CA VAL A 12 -0.37 -3.69 -22.82
C VAL A 12 -1.01 -4.16 -21.51
N ALA A 13 -2.01 -3.44 -20.99
CA ALA A 13 -2.74 -3.84 -19.78
C ALA A 13 -3.48 -5.17 -19.99
N ALA A 14 -4.12 -5.36 -21.15
CA ALA A 14 -4.79 -6.61 -21.51
C ALA A 14 -3.80 -7.77 -21.67
N MET A 15 -2.63 -7.53 -22.27
CA MET A 15 -1.55 -8.52 -22.35
C MET A 15 -1.01 -8.89 -20.98
N VAL A 16 -0.77 -7.92 -20.10
CA VAL A 16 -0.32 -8.17 -18.72
C VAL A 16 -1.38 -8.95 -17.97
N LEU A 17 -2.66 -8.60 -18.09
CA LEU A 17 -3.75 -9.36 -17.49
C LEU A 17 -3.81 -10.79 -18.03
N ALA A 18 -3.66 -10.98 -19.33
CA ALA A 18 -3.66 -12.30 -19.97
C ALA A 18 -2.47 -13.13 -19.48
N ILE A 19 -1.28 -12.54 -19.40
CA ILE A 19 -0.08 -13.19 -18.86
C ILE A 19 -0.30 -13.57 -17.38
N LEU A 20 -0.81 -12.65 -16.55
CA LEU A 20 -1.12 -12.91 -15.14
C LEU A 20 -2.19 -14.00 -14.98
N TRP A 21 -3.18 -14.05 -15.86
CA TRP A 21 -4.18 -15.13 -15.91
C TRP A 21 -3.58 -16.47 -16.28
N THR A 22 -2.60 -16.52 -17.19
CA THR A 22 -1.91 -17.77 -17.55
C THR A 22 -0.90 -18.23 -16.49
N ILE A 23 -0.42 -17.33 -15.63
CA ILE A 23 0.42 -17.64 -14.45
C ILE A 23 -0.47 -18.04 -13.25
N ALA A 24 -1.75 -18.38 -13.48
CA ALA A 24 -2.63 -18.94 -12.46
C ALA A 24 -1.92 -20.07 -11.68
N PRO A 25 -2.17 -20.20 -10.36
CA PRO A 25 -1.38 -20.97 -9.38
C PRO A 25 -1.14 -22.46 -9.70
N ALA A 26 -1.76 -23.00 -10.75
CA ALA A 26 -1.44 -24.32 -11.28
C ALA A 26 0.03 -24.47 -11.74
N ALA A 27 0.74 -23.38 -12.06
CA ALA A 27 2.14 -23.45 -12.53
C ALA A 27 3.21 -23.31 -11.41
N LEU A 28 2.85 -22.84 -10.21
CA LEU A 28 3.79 -22.68 -9.08
C LEU A 28 3.66 -23.76 -8.00
N ALA A 29 2.66 -24.62 -8.12
CA ALA A 29 2.39 -25.67 -7.15
C ALA A 29 2.94 -27.00 -7.68
N ALA A 30 4.18 -27.36 -7.33
CA ALA A 30 4.59 -28.76 -7.44
C ALA A 30 3.63 -29.59 -6.56
N ASP A 31 3.00 -30.61 -7.15
CA ASP A 31 2.03 -31.49 -6.50
C ASP A 31 0.70 -30.85 -6.05
N GLY A 32 0.33 -29.68 -6.59
CA GLY A 32 -0.90 -28.98 -6.19
C GLY A 32 -0.79 -28.31 -4.81
N VAL A 33 0.43 -28.21 -4.27
CA VAL A 33 0.75 -27.58 -3.01
C VAL A 33 1.43 -26.23 -3.27
N GLY A 34 1.00 -25.16 -2.60
CA GLY A 34 1.61 -23.84 -2.77
C GLY A 34 3.09 -23.80 -2.36
N LEU A 35 3.80 -22.72 -2.69
CA LEU A 35 5.23 -22.50 -2.37
C LEU A 35 5.62 -22.79 -0.91
N TRP A 36 4.67 -22.63 0.02
CA TRP A 36 4.87 -22.85 1.45
C TRP A 36 4.79 -24.32 1.87
N GLY A 37 4.43 -25.22 0.96
CA GLY A 37 4.07 -26.59 1.31
C GLY A 37 2.64 -26.69 1.85
N ARG A 38 2.29 -27.86 2.39
CA ARG A 38 0.97 -28.11 2.94
C ARG A 38 0.84 -27.38 4.27
N THR A 39 -0.14 -26.49 4.37
CA THR A 39 -0.35 -25.68 5.55
C THR A 39 -1.01 -26.49 6.66
N ASP A 40 -0.44 -26.43 7.87
CA ASP A 40 -1.05 -26.99 9.08
C ASP A 40 -1.83 -25.92 9.86
N ASP A 41 -2.79 -26.35 10.69
CA ASP A 41 -3.63 -25.45 11.52
C ASP A 41 -2.82 -24.46 12.37
N LYS A 42 -1.65 -24.90 12.85
CA LYS A 42 -0.73 -24.06 13.62
C LYS A 42 -0.21 -22.89 12.80
N VAL A 43 0.21 -23.14 11.56
CA VAL A 43 0.75 -22.12 10.66
C VAL A 43 -0.33 -21.08 10.34
N ILE A 44 -1.54 -21.53 10.02
CA ILE A 44 -2.66 -20.63 9.70
C ILE A 44 -3.02 -19.78 10.91
N THR A 45 -3.09 -20.38 12.09
CA THR A 45 -3.46 -19.70 13.33
C THR A 45 -2.44 -18.61 13.70
N PHE A 46 -1.14 -18.94 13.69
CA PHE A 46 -0.11 -17.93 13.98
C PHE A 46 -0.03 -16.85 12.91
N PHE A 47 -0.25 -17.20 11.64
CA PHE A 47 -0.35 -16.22 10.57
C PHE A 47 -1.50 -15.24 10.80
N ALA A 48 -2.69 -15.73 11.17
CA ALA A 48 -3.84 -14.89 11.50
C ALA A 48 -3.55 -13.96 12.68
N PHE A 49 -2.89 -14.46 13.75
CA PHE A 49 -2.45 -13.61 14.86
C PHE A 49 -1.45 -12.55 14.44
N ALA A 50 -0.49 -12.90 13.58
CA ALA A 50 0.48 -11.95 13.06
C ALA A 50 -0.19 -10.85 12.22
N VAL A 51 -1.16 -11.20 11.37
CA VAL A 51 -1.94 -10.23 10.58
C VAL A 51 -2.74 -9.29 11.48
N MET A 52 -3.43 -9.81 12.49
CA MET A 52 -4.16 -8.99 13.46
C MET A 52 -3.23 -8.03 14.22
N GLY A 53 -2.10 -8.54 14.73
CA GLY A 53 -1.10 -7.73 15.40
C GLY A 53 -0.48 -6.67 14.49
N PHE A 54 -0.17 -7.03 13.24
CA PHE A 54 0.38 -6.12 12.24
C PHE A 54 -0.53 -4.92 12.01
N PHE A 55 -1.84 -5.13 11.79
CA PHE A 55 -2.76 -4.02 11.57
C PHE A 55 -2.93 -3.15 12.81
N ALA A 56 -3.00 -3.73 14.01
CA ALA A 56 -3.08 -2.97 15.24
C ALA A 56 -1.84 -2.06 15.43
N VAL A 57 -0.64 -2.61 15.21
CA VAL A 57 0.62 -1.87 15.32
C VAL A 57 0.74 -0.83 14.21
N LEU A 58 0.44 -1.20 12.96
CA LEU A 58 0.54 -0.31 11.80
C LEU A 58 -0.34 0.92 11.97
N VAL A 59 -1.62 0.73 12.29
CA VAL A 59 -2.57 1.84 12.51
C VAL A 59 -2.07 2.73 13.63
N THR A 60 -1.66 2.15 14.76
CA THR A 60 -1.13 2.91 15.91
C THR A 60 0.08 3.75 15.52
N VAL A 61 1.06 3.16 14.86
CA VAL A 61 2.30 3.85 14.45
C VAL A 61 1.99 4.95 13.44
N LEU A 62 1.16 4.68 12.43
CA LEU A 62 0.78 5.69 11.44
C LEU A 62 0.02 6.86 12.08
N SER A 63 -0.90 6.60 13.02
CA SER A 63 -1.58 7.65 13.79
C SER A 63 -0.61 8.49 14.61
N LEU A 64 0.35 7.87 15.30
CA LEU A 64 1.39 8.60 16.05
C LEU A 64 2.25 9.47 15.12
N ILE A 65 2.62 8.96 13.95
CA ILE A 65 3.37 9.71 12.94
C ILE A 65 2.56 10.92 12.46
N GLN A 66 1.28 10.73 12.13
CA GLN A 66 0.38 11.82 11.71
C GLN A 66 0.31 12.93 12.76
N ILE A 67 0.08 12.57 14.03
CA ILE A 67 0.03 13.53 15.15
C ILE A 67 1.33 14.34 15.24
N ARG A 68 2.49 13.67 15.10
CA ARG A 68 3.80 14.33 15.19
C ARG A 68 4.05 15.27 14.01
N LEU A 69 3.65 14.89 12.80
CA LEU A 69 3.80 15.72 11.60
C LEU A 69 2.87 16.93 11.64
N GLU A 70 1.62 16.77 12.05
CA GLU A 70 0.65 17.86 12.22
C GLU A 70 1.14 18.85 13.28
N SER A 71 1.60 18.34 14.42
CA SER A 71 2.18 19.18 15.49
C SER A 71 3.37 20.01 15.00
N ARG A 72 4.23 19.45 14.15
CA ARG A 72 5.36 20.19 13.55
C ARG A 72 4.88 21.23 12.54
N LYS A 73 3.95 20.85 11.65
CA LYS A 73 3.37 21.74 10.64
C LYS A 73 2.68 22.93 11.29
N GLU A 74 1.94 22.70 12.38
CA GLU A 74 1.24 23.76 13.08
C GLU A 74 2.20 24.75 13.76
N ARG A 75 3.28 24.26 14.39
CA ARG A 75 4.33 25.12 14.95
C ARG A 75 4.94 26.04 13.89
N LEU A 76 5.32 25.47 12.74
CA LEU A 76 5.87 26.24 11.64
C LEU A 76 4.86 27.25 11.07
N ARG A 77 3.59 26.85 10.94
CA ARG A 77 2.51 27.74 10.47
C ARG A 77 2.32 28.93 11.41
N ARG A 78 2.29 28.70 12.73
CA ARG A 78 2.17 29.77 13.73
C ARG A 78 3.36 30.72 13.71
N GLU A 79 4.56 30.20 13.48
CA GLU A 79 5.77 31.01 13.34
C GLU A 79 5.72 31.89 12.08
N LEU A 80 5.32 31.33 10.95
CA LEU A 80 5.12 32.07 9.71
C LEU A 80 4.03 33.16 9.83
N GLU A 81 2.92 32.86 10.52
CA GLU A 81 1.85 33.85 10.76
C GLU A 81 2.33 35.04 11.60
N ARG A 82 3.20 34.81 12.59
CA ARG A 82 3.81 35.89 13.39
C ARG A 82 4.75 36.77 12.57
N LEU A 83 5.45 36.18 11.61
CA LEU A 83 6.39 36.89 10.74
C LEU A 83 5.72 37.56 9.53
N ARG A 84 4.44 37.28 9.28
CA ARG A 84 3.71 37.86 8.16
C ARG A 84 3.55 39.37 8.40
N PRO A 85 4.14 40.24 7.55
CA PRO A 85 3.92 41.68 7.65
C PRO A 85 2.42 41.99 7.48
N PRO A 86 1.90 43.08 8.08
CA PRO A 86 0.56 43.56 7.75
C PRO A 86 0.52 43.75 6.23
N ALA A 87 -0.45 43.11 5.57
CA ALA A 87 -0.68 43.36 4.16
C ALA A 87 -0.87 44.87 4.01
N ALA A 88 0.03 45.52 3.27
CA ALA A 88 -0.11 46.93 2.94
C ALA A 88 -1.49 47.09 2.31
N GLN A 89 -2.37 47.80 3.01
CA GLN A 89 -3.67 48.24 2.53
C GLN A 89 -3.47 49.29 1.45
#